data_AF-A0A0A6SAH3-F1
#
_entry.id   AF-A0A0A6SAH3-F1
#
_cell.length_a   1.000
_cell.length_b   1.000
_cell.length_c   1.000
_cell.angle_alpha   90.00
_cell.angle_beta   90.00
_cell.angle_gamma   90.00
#
_symmetry.space_group_name_H-M   'P 1'
#
loop_
_entity.id
_entity.type
_entity.pdbx_description
1 polymer ?
#
loop_
_entity_poly.entity_id
_entity_poly.type
_entity_poly.pdbx_seq_one_letter_code
_entity_poly.pdbx_strand_id
1 'polypeptide(L)' 'MNTKTIKTRFAPTGLMHIGNARTALFNALYAYHHGGIFLLRIEDTDLERSQAALAIQLMDDLH' A
#
# COMPACT_ATOMS: atom_id res chain seq x y z
N MET A 1 -26.21 9.47 -5.51
CA MET A 1 -25.41 9.05 -6.68
C MET A 1 -24.14 8.42 -6.16
N ASN A 2 -23.94 7.11 -6.36
CA ASN A 2 -22.72 6.45 -5.88
C ASN A 2 -21.60 6.73 -6.88
N THR A 3 -20.87 7.83 -6.69
CA THR A 3 -19.71 8.15 -7.50
C THR A 3 -18.68 7.04 -7.30
N LYS A 4 -18.43 6.25 -8.36
CA LYS A 4 -17.47 5.15 -8.35
C LYS A 4 -16.05 5.74 -8.29
N THR A 5 -15.57 6.04 -7.08
CA THR A 5 -14.18 6.47 -6.87
C THR A 5 -13.24 5.30 -7.16
N ILE A 6 -12.22 5.51 -8.00
CA ILE A 6 -11.17 4.51 -8.25
C ILE A 6 -10.43 4.25 -6.95
N LYS A 7 -10.25 2.97 -6.59
CA LYS A 7 -9.49 2.54 -5.42
C LYS A 7 -8.40 1.57 -5.86
N THR A 8 -7.15 1.92 -5.61
CA THR A 8 -6.00 1.02 -5.79
C THR A 8 -5.49 0.58 -4.42
N ARG A 9 -4.78 -0.55 -4.35
CA ARG A 9 -4.19 -1.03 -3.10
C ARG A 9 -2.78 -1.58 -3.31
N PHE A 10 -1.95 -1.44 -2.30
CA PHE A 10 -0.66 -2.12 -2.18
C PHE A 10 -0.65 -2.96 -0.89
N ALA A 11 -0.32 -4.25 -1.02
CA ALA A 11 -0.31 -5.20 0.09
C ALA A 11 1.03 -5.97 0.13
N PRO A 12 2.07 -5.43 0.78
CA PRO A 12 3.35 -6.10 0.90
C PRO A 12 3.30 -7.18 2.00
N THR A 13 4.01 -8.30 1.77
CA THR A 13 4.19 -9.38 2.75
C THR A 13 5.52 -9.25 3.52
N GLY A 14 6.15 -8.06 3.50
CA GLY A 14 7.48 -7.81 4.06
C GLY A 14 7.92 -6.35 3.88
N LEU A 15 9.21 -6.06 4.13
CA LEU A 15 9.78 -4.71 4.02
C LEU A 15 9.70 -4.13 2.60
N MET A 16 9.77 -2.82 2.50
CA MET A 16 9.88 -2.12 1.22
C MET A 16 11.21 -2.47 0.53
N HIS A 17 11.15 -2.72 -0.77
CA HIS A 17 12.32 -2.95 -1.62
C HIS A 17 12.00 -2.50 -3.05
N ILE A 18 13.02 -2.30 -3.88
CA ILE A 18 12.83 -1.70 -5.22
C ILE A 18 11.78 -2.43 -6.08
N GLY A 19 11.71 -3.76 -5.96
CA GLY A 19 10.69 -4.58 -6.62
C GLY A 19 9.25 -4.25 -6.22
N ASN A 20 8.98 -3.96 -4.95
CA ASN A 20 7.62 -3.67 -4.47
C ASN A 20 7.31 -2.15 -4.50
N ALA A 21 8.34 -1.30 -4.44
CA ALA A 21 8.25 0.15 -4.60
C ALA A 21 7.60 0.53 -5.94
N ARG A 22 7.98 -0.14 -7.03
CA ARG A 22 7.39 0.10 -8.36
C ARG A 22 5.88 -0.15 -8.37
N THR A 23 5.43 -1.22 -7.71
CA THR A 23 4.00 -1.56 -7.61
C THR A 23 3.24 -0.56 -6.75
N ALA A 24 3.82 -0.14 -5.62
CA ALA A 24 3.24 0.90 -4.77
C ALA A 24 3.08 2.22 -5.54
N LEU A 25 4.15 2.67 -6.20
CA LEU A 25 4.19 3.90 -6.98
C LEU A 25 3.19 3.88 -8.14
N PHE A 26 3.13 2.79 -8.91
CA PHE A 26 2.17 2.67 -10.01
C PHE A 26 0.72 2.77 -9.51
N ASN A 27 0.40 2.07 -8.43
CA ASN A 27 -0.94 2.11 -7.84
C ASN A 27 -1.30 3.49 -7.28
N ALA A 28 -0.34 4.17 -6.65
CA ALA A 28 -0.51 5.53 -6.14
C ALA A 28 -0.76 6.53 -7.29
N LEU A 29 0.08 6.51 -8.32
CA LEU A 29 -0.04 7.39 -9.49
C LEU A 29 -1.33 7.13 -10.28
N TYR A 30 -1.73 5.86 -10.43
CA TYR A 30 -2.97 5.51 -11.11
C TYR A 30 -4.20 6.04 -10.38
N ALA A 31 -4.24 5.90 -9.05
CA ALA A 31 -5.31 6.49 -8.24
C ALA A 31 -5.27 8.02 -8.33
N TYR A 32 -4.10 8.64 -8.18
CA TYR A 32 -3.94 10.09 -8.28
C TYR A 32 -4.45 10.65 -9.61
N HIS A 33 -4.06 10.04 -10.74
CA HIS A 33 -4.49 10.46 -12.08
C HIS A 33 -6.00 10.45 -12.27
N HIS A 34 -6.71 9.54 -11.59
CA HIS A 34 -8.17 9.40 -11.68
C HIS A 34 -8.94 10.07 -10.53
N GLY A 35 -8.28 10.87 -9.68
CA GLY A 35 -8.90 11.45 -8.48
C GLY A 35 -9.41 10.38 -7.50
N GLY A 36 -8.74 9.24 -7.48
CA GLY A 36 -9.06 8.06 -6.68
C GLY A 36 -8.35 8.03 -5.33
N ILE A 37 -8.42 6.86 -4.68
CA ILE A 37 -7.84 6.60 -3.36
C ILE A 37 -6.79 5.48 -3.50
N PHE A 38 -5.61 5.70 -2.95
CA PHE A 38 -4.57 4.67 -2.78
C PHE A 38 -4.61 4.14 -1.34
N LEU A 39 -4.65 2.81 -1.19
CA LEU A 39 -4.73 2.14 0.11
C LEU A 39 -3.48 1.29 0.37
N LEU A 40 -2.80 1.54 1.49
CA LEU A 40 -1.82 0.62 2.05
C LEU A 40 -2.55 -0.44 2.88
N ARG A 41 -2.38 -1.72 2.54
CA ARG A 41 -2.94 -2.84 3.30
C ARG A 41 -1.81 -3.66 3.90
N ILE A 42 -1.67 -3.58 5.21
CA ILE A 42 -0.81 -4.48 5.96
C ILE A 42 -1.55 -5.80 6.12
N GLU A 43 -0.94 -6.92 5.71
CA GLU A 43 -1.49 -8.26 5.99
C GLU A 43 -0.94 -8.75 7.33
N ASP A 44 -1.80 -8.79 8.34
CA ASP A 44 -1.51 -9.19 9.73
C ASP A 44 -2.10 -10.56 10.10
N THR A 45 -2.62 -11.30 9.11
CA THR A 45 -3.26 -12.61 9.30
C THR A 45 -2.30 -13.70 9.79
N ASP A 46 -1.00 -13.45 9.75
CA ASP A 46 0.06 -14.34 10.17
C ASP A 46 0.81 -13.72 11.37
N LEU A 47 0.29 -13.97 12.59
CA LEU A 47 0.80 -13.40 13.85
C LEU A 47 2.29 -13.70 14.10
N GLU A 48 2.82 -14.78 13.53
CA GLU A 48 4.24 -15.14 13.66
C GLU A 48 5.16 -14.28 12.78
N ARG A 49 4.61 -13.57 11.77
CA ARG A 49 5.34 -12.68 10.85
C ARG A 49 4.95 -11.20 10.97
N SER A 50 3.83 -10.91 11.60
CA SER A 50 3.34 -9.56 11.88
C SER A 50 4.18 -8.89 12.97
N GLN A 51 5.23 -8.17 12.57
CA GLN A 51 5.93 -7.28 13.49
C GLN A 51 5.37 -5.87 13.29
N ALA A 52 4.82 -5.26 14.35
CA ALA A 52 4.34 -3.87 14.28
C ALA A 52 5.39 -2.89 13.73
N ALA A 53 6.68 -3.21 13.92
CA ALA A 53 7.80 -2.47 13.34
C ALA A 53 7.80 -2.44 11.79
N LEU A 54 7.40 -3.55 11.13
CA LEU A 54 7.29 -3.60 9.66
C LEU A 54 6.25 -2.59 9.16
N ALA A 55 5.12 -2.46 9.83
CA ALA A 55 4.06 -1.53 9.43
C ALA A 55 4.52 -0.06 9.57
N ILE A 56 5.21 0.27 10.66
CA ILE A 56 5.77 1.61 10.88
C ILE A 56 6.80 1.94 9.80
N GLN A 57 7.71 1.01 9.52
CA GLN A 57 8.75 1.22 8.51
C GLN A 57 8.15 1.35 7.10
N LEU A 58 7.13 0.56 6.76
CA LEU A 58 6.40 0.69 5.49
C LEU A 58 5.66 2.04 5.35
N MET A 59 5.17 2.61 6.45
CA MET A 59 4.57 3.95 6.43
C MET A 59 5.62 5.03 6.22
N ASP A 60 6.78 4.93 6.88
CA ASP A 60 7.90 5.86 6.73
C ASP A 60 8.47 5.83 5.29
N ASP A 61 8.63 4.63 4.74
CA ASP A 61 9.08 4.37 3.38
C ASP A 61 8.15 4.94 2.29
N LEU A 62 6.87 5.19 2.63
CA LEU A 62 5.83 5.68 1.72
C LEU A 62 5.39 7.13 1.97
N HIS A 63 5.96 7.81 2.98
CA HIS A 63 5.75 9.25 3.23
C HIS A 63 6.50 10.13 2.22
#